data_AF-A0A929EQG0-F1
#
_entry.id   AF-A0A929EQG0-F1
#
_cell.length_a   1.000
_cell.length_b   1.000
_cell.length_c   1.000
_cell.angle_alpha   90.00
_cell.angle_beta   90.00
_cell.angle_gamma   90.00
#
_symmetry.space_group_name_H-M   'P 1'
#
loop_
_entity.id
_entity.type
_entity.pdbx_description
1 polymer ?
#
loop_
_entity_poly.entity_id
_entity_poly.type
_entity_poly.pdbx_seq_one_letter_code
_entity_poly.pdbx_strand_id
1 'polypeptide(L)'
;EESGLAMSSRNQYLTEQQRQQAAGLYQTLSSIKQQIEQGERDFLALQQHAKSSLLELGFTPDYVDIRRADSLELATENDKSLRILTASQLGRARLIDNIACNLD
;
A
#
# COMPACT_ATOMS: atom_id res chain seq x y z
N GLU A 1 -13.23 9.82 -6.24
CA GLU A 1 -12.14 10.53 -6.94
C GLU A 1 -11.77 9.71 -8.18
N GLU A 2 -11.59 10.35 -9.34
CA GLU A 2 -11.13 9.66 -10.57
C GLU A 2 -9.64 9.27 -10.51
N SER A 3 -8.89 9.82 -9.55
CA SER A 3 -7.45 9.62 -9.38
C SER A 3 -7.05 8.26 -8.77
N GLY A 4 -8.01 7.50 -8.23
CA GLY A 4 -7.72 6.28 -7.46
C GLY A 4 -7.19 6.53 -6.04
N LEU A 5 -7.14 7.79 -5.59
CA LEU A 5 -6.71 8.14 -4.24
C LEU A 5 -7.82 7.92 -3.20
N ALA A 6 -7.48 7.31 -2.06
CA ALA A 6 -8.38 7.22 -0.91
C ALA A 6 -8.88 8.61 -0.49
N MET A 7 -10.18 8.75 -0.29
CA MET A 7 -10.79 10.03 0.08
C MET A 7 -10.37 10.41 1.51
N SER A 8 -9.60 11.48 1.64
CA SER A 8 -9.07 11.95 2.93
C SER A 8 -9.01 13.47 2.97
N SER A 9 -9.37 14.07 4.11
CA SER A 9 -9.17 15.51 4.34
C SER A 9 -7.71 15.92 4.20
N ARG A 10 -6.78 14.97 4.36
CA ARG A 10 -5.33 15.19 4.18
C ARG A 10 -4.95 15.43 2.72
N ASN A 11 -5.81 15.10 1.76
CA ASN A 11 -5.58 15.36 0.34
C ASN A 11 -5.56 16.87 0.04
N GLN A 12 -6.10 17.72 0.92
CA GLN A 12 -6.01 19.18 0.79
C GLN A 12 -4.57 19.70 0.86
N TYR A 13 -3.64 18.93 1.43
CA TYR A 13 -2.23 19.31 1.54
C TYR A 13 -1.42 18.92 0.30
N LEU A 14 -2.02 18.21 -0.66
CA LEU A 14 -1.37 17.77 -1.89
C LEU A 14 -1.47 18.86 -2.95
N THR A 15 -0.33 19.13 -3.61
CA THR A 15 -0.32 19.86 -4.89
C THR A 15 -0.94 19.02 -6.01
N GLU A 16 -1.25 19.62 -7.16
CA GLU A 16 -1.75 18.87 -8.33
C GLU A 16 -0.79 17.75 -8.76
N GLN A 17 0.51 18.03 -8.79
CA GLN A 17 1.54 17.01 -9.07
C GLN A 17 1.52 15.89 -8.03
N GLN A 18 1.41 16.23 -6.74
CA GLN A 18 1.35 15.23 -5.68
C GLN A 18 0.06 14.42 -5.73
N ARG A 19 -1.07 14.97 -6.20
CA ARG A 19 -2.29 14.20 -6.43
C ARG A 19 -2.11 13.14 -7.52
N GLN A 20 -1.34 13.44 -8.56
CA GLN A 20 -0.98 12.44 -9.59
C GLN A 20 -0.05 11.37 -9.01
N GLN A 21 0.95 11.75 -8.22
CA GLN A 21 1.84 10.81 -7.53
C GLN A 21 1.09 9.94 -6.51
N ALA A 22 0.07 10.48 -5.85
CA ALA A 22 -0.73 9.81 -4.84
C ALA A 22 -1.43 8.54 -5.37
N ALA A 23 -1.73 8.49 -6.68
CA ALA A 23 -2.25 7.28 -7.34
C ALA A 23 -1.25 6.11 -7.29
N GLY A 24 0.05 6.42 -7.25
CA GLY A 24 1.13 5.43 -7.11
C GLY A 24 1.01 4.60 -5.82
N LEU A 25 0.45 5.17 -4.76
CA LEU A 25 0.23 4.46 -3.49
C LEU A 25 -0.72 3.26 -3.67
N TYR A 26 -1.88 3.49 -4.31
CA TYR A 26 -2.85 2.44 -4.60
C TYR A 26 -2.32 1.43 -5.63
N GLN A 27 -1.55 1.89 -6.62
CA GLN A 27 -0.90 1.02 -7.59
C GLN A 27 0.11 0.08 -6.92
N THR A 28 0.91 0.58 -5.98
CA THR A 28 1.83 -0.27 -5.20
C THR A 28 1.08 -1.34 -4.41
N LEU A 29 0.01 -0.98 -3.70
CA LEU A 29 -0.81 -1.96 -2.97
C LEU A 29 -1.43 -3.01 -3.90
N SER A 30 -1.93 -2.59 -5.06
CA SER A 30 -2.52 -3.46 -6.07
C SER A 30 -1.49 -4.43 -6.66
N SER A 31 -0.26 -3.97 -6.88
CA SER A 31 0.85 -4.83 -7.35
C SER A 31 1.21 -5.91 -6.33
N ILE A 32 1.27 -5.57 -5.03
CA ILE A 32 1.49 -6.56 -3.96
C ILE A 32 0.35 -7.59 -3.97
N LYS A 33 -0.91 -7.12 -4.00
CA LYS A 33 -2.09 -8.00 -4.06
C LYS A 33 -2.00 -8.98 -5.22
N GLN A 34 -1.69 -8.49 -6.42
CA GLN A 34 -1.57 -9.32 -7.61
C GLN A 34 -0.47 -10.38 -7.47
N GLN A 35 0.70 -10.02 -6.92
CA GLN A 35 1.79 -10.98 -6.70
C GLN A 35 1.40 -12.08 -5.71
N ILE A 36 0.70 -11.73 -4.63
CA ILE A 36 0.18 -12.70 -3.67
C ILE A 36 -0.86 -13.62 -4.34
N GLU A 37 -1.79 -13.07 -5.12
CA GLU A 37 -2.77 -13.85 -5.89
C GLU A 37 -2.11 -14.79 -6.92
N GLN A 38 -0.92 -14.43 -7.42
CA GLN A 38 -0.10 -15.25 -8.32
C GLN A 38 0.76 -16.31 -7.62
N GLY A 39 0.75 -16.34 -6.29
CA GLY A 39 1.45 -17.37 -5.51
C GLY A 39 2.71 -16.88 -4.78
N GLU A 40 3.06 -15.60 -4.85
CA GLU A 40 4.17 -15.06 -4.05
C GLU A 40 3.82 -15.11 -2.56
N ARG A 41 4.77 -15.56 -1.74
CA ARG A 41 4.60 -15.75 -0.29
C ARG A 41 5.73 -15.15 0.54
N ASP A 42 6.81 -14.66 -0.09
CA ASP A 42 7.82 -13.84 0.57
C ASP A 42 7.26 -12.43 0.82
N PHE A 43 6.43 -12.32 1.85
CA PHE A 43 5.79 -11.07 2.24
C PHE A 43 6.82 -10.01 2.64
N LEU A 44 7.97 -10.41 3.20
CA LEU A 44 9.01 -9.47 3.58
C LEU A 44 9.65 -8.85 2.34
N ALA A 45 9.99 -9.65 1.33
CA ALA A 45 10.50 -9.15 0.06
C ALA A 45 9.49 -8.23 -0.61
N LEU A 46 8.21 -8.62 -0.70
CA LEU A 46 7.14 -7.79 -1.26
C LEU A 46 7.04 -6.42 -0.57
N GLN A 47 7.09 -6.39 0.77
CA GLN A 47 7.06 -5.15 1.55
C GLN A 47 8.30 -4.29 1.29
N GLN A 48 9.48 -4.88 1.19
CA GLN A 48 10.73 -4.15 0.91
C GLN A 48 10.71 -3.55 -0.50
N HIS A 49 10.33 -4.33 -1.51
CA HIS A 49 10.20 -3.85 -2.88
C HIS A 49 9.19 -2.71 -2.98
N ALA A 50 8.04 -2.84 -2.33
CA ALA A 50 7.02 -1.79 -2.30
C ALA A 50 7.53 -0.50 -1.64
N LYS A 51 8.28 -0.59 -0.55
CA LYS A 51 8.91 0.58 0.08
C LYS A 51 9.88 1.27 -0.88
N SER A 52 10.70 0.51 -1.60
CA SER A 52 11.62 1.06 -2.62
C SER A 52 10.86 1.75 -3.77
N SER A 53 9.80 1.13 -4.30
CA SER A 53 8.98 1.75 -5.36
C SER A 53 8.32 3.06 -4.89
N LEU A 54 7.83 3.11 -3.65
CA LEU A 54 7.26 4.34 -3.10
C LEU A 54 8.33 5.44 -2.94
N LEU A 55 9.55 5.09 -2.51
CA LEU A 55 10.67 6.03 -2.44
C LEU A 55 10.99 6.63 -3.83
N GLU A 56 11.02 5.80 -4.87
CA GLU A 56 11.26 6.24 -6.26
C GLU A 56 10.15 7.17 -6.78
N LEU A 57 8.91 6.98 -6.32
CA LEU A 57 7.77 7.82 -6.64
C LEU A 57 7.73 9.15 -5.85
N GLY A 58 8.70 9.36 -4.95
CA GLY A 58 8.85 10.59 -4.15
C GLY A 58 8.11 10.55 -2.82
N PHE A 59 7.69 9.37 -2.36
CA PHE A 59 7.15 9.19 -1.02
C PHE A 59 8.27 8.90 -0.01
N THR A 60 7.96 9.12 1.27
CA THR A 60 8.74 8.59 2.39
C THR A 60 7.87 7.57 3.13
N PRO A 61 8.09 6.25 2.95
CA PRO A 61 7.27 5.23 3.58
C PRO A 61 7.51 5.15 5.09
N ASP A 62 6.44 5.22 5.89
CA ASP A 62 6.50 4.83 7.30
C ASP A 62 6.44 3.30 7.40
N TYR A 63 5.50 2.70 6.68
CA TYR A 63 5.34 1.25 6.57
C TYR A 63 4.63 0.82 5.29
N VAL A 64 4.92 -0.41 4.90
CA VAL A 64 4.13 -1.24 4.00
C VAL A 64 4.13 -2.61 4.65
N ASP A 65 2.95 -3.09 5.02
CA ASP A 65 2.77 -4.29 5.84
C ASP A 65 1.70 -5.20 5.23
N ILE A 66 1.91 -6.51 5.34
CA ILE A 66 0.93 -7.55 5.00
C ILE A 66 0.56 -8.23 6.33
N ARG A 67 -0.72 -8.15 6.69
CA ARG A 67 -1.25 -8.62 7.97
C ARG A 67 -2.44 -9.53 7.78
N ARG A 68 -2.77 -10.34 8.78
CA ARG A 68 -4.05 -11.04 8.82
C ARG A 68 -5.21 -10.06 8.84
N ALA A 69 -6.25 -10.31 8.05
CA ALA A 69 -7.35 -9.36 7.88
C ALA A 69 -8.23 -9.20 9.13
N ASP A 70 -8.29 -10.22 9.99
CA ASP A 70 -9.11 -10.28 11.19
C ASP A 70 -8.40 -9.74 12.44
N SER A 71 -7.12 -10.07 12.64
CA SER A 71 -6.38 -9.76 13.87
C SER A 71 -5.32 -8.66 13.71
N LEU A 72 -4.94 -8.30 12.48
CA LEU A 72 -3.78 -7.45 12.17
C LEU A 72 -2.43 -8.02 12.68
N GLU A 73 -2.39 -9.28 13.05
CA GLU A 73 -1.14 -9.99 13.35
C GLU A 73 -0.29 -10.15 12.09
N LEU A 74 0.99 -10.51 12.29
CA LEU A 74 1.87 -10.86 11.18
C LEU A 74 1.24 -11.99 10.36
N ALA A 75 1.12 -11.76 9.06
CA ALA A 75 0.66 -12.79 8.15
C ALA A 75 1.78 -13.80 7.87
N THR A 76 1.38 -15.05 7.65
CA THR A 76 2.21 -16.16 7.24
C THR A 76 1.79 -16.62 5.85
N GLU A 77 2.63 -17.42 5.20
CA GLU A 77 2.36 -17.98 3.86
C GLU A 77 1.06 -18.82 3.77
N ASN A 78 0.56 -19.30 4.91
CA ASN A 78 -0.65 -20.12 5.01
C ASN A 78 -1.92 -19.29 5.19
N ASP A 79 -1.80 -17.99 5.46
CA ASP A 79 -2.95 -17.11 5.66
C ASP A 79 -3.60 -16.76 4.32
N LYS A 80 -4.92 -16.99 4.25
CA LYS A 80 -5.72 -16.71 3.05
C LYS A 80 -6.43 -15.37 3.07
N SER A 81 -6.69 -14.84 4.27
CA SER A 81 -7.42 -13.58 4.47
C SER A 81 -6.46 -12.51 4.94
N LEU A 82 -6.03 -11.66 4.00
CA LEU A 82 -4.94 -10.73 4.18
C LEU A 82 -5.40 -9.28 4.03
N ARG A 83 -4.71 -8.40 4.74
CA ARG A 83 -4.81 -6.95 4.62
C ARG A 83 -3.43 -6.39 4.30
N ILE A 84 -3.32 -5.68 3.19
CA ILE A 84 -2.11 -4.97 2.81
C ILE A 84 -2.31 -3.51 3.20
N LEU A 85 -1.41 -2.96 4.01
CA LEU A 85 -1.52 -1.62 4.57
C LEU A 85 -0.30 -0.79 4.21
N THR A 86 -0.49 0.52 4.02
CA THR A 86 0.62 1.45 3.91
C THR A 86 0.32 2.77 4.58
N ALA A 87 1.36 3.39 5.13
CA ALA A 87 1.37 4.81 5.40
C ALA A 87 2.67 5.41 4.87
N SER A 88 2.55 6.53 4.16
CA SER A 88 3.69 7.21 3.53
C SER A 88 3.49 8.72 3.52
N GLN A 89 4.57 9.48 3.69
CA GLN A 89 4.55 10.92 3.52
C GLN A 89 4.77 11.29 2.05
N LEU A 90 4.04 12.30 1.57
CA LEU A 90 4.22 12.93 0.27
C LEU A 90 4.16 14.45 0.46
N GLY A 91 5.34 15.08 0.46
CA GLY A 91 5.46 16.47 0.87
C GLY A 91 5.00 16.67 2.32
N ARG A 92 3.94 17.46 2.53
CA ARG A 92 3.35 17.73 3.85
C ARG A 92 2.21 16.78 4.23
N ALA A 93 1.72 16.00 3.27
CA ALA A 93 0.62 15.08 3.49
C ALA A 93 1.15 13.73 3.97
N ARG A 94 0.54 13.18 5.02
CA ARG A 94 0.69 11.76 5.38
C ARG A 94 -0.51 11.00 4.84
N LEU A 95 -0.27 10.14 3.86
CA LEU A 95 -1.28 9.32 3.22
C LEU A 95 -1.28 7.92 3.83
N ILE A 96 -2.48 7.35 3.98
CA ILE A 96 -2.71 6.00 4.51
C ILE A 96 -3.68 5.33 3.58
N ASP A 97 -3.42 4.08 3.25
CA ASP A 97 -4.35 3.27 2.46
C ASP A 97 -4.21 1.79 2.81
N ASN A 98 -5.21 0.99 2.43
CA ASN A 98 -5.19 -0.45 2.58
C ASN A 98 -6.03 -1.14 1.51
N ILE A 99 -5.68 -2.39 1.17
CA ILE A 99 -6.49 -3.23 0.28
C ILE A 99 -6.65 -4.64 0.87
N ALA A 100 -7.82 -5.24 0.66
CA ALA A 100 -8.06 -6.63 0.99
C ALA A 100 -7.49 -7.55 -0.09
N CYS A 101 -6.82 -8.62 0.34
CA CYS A 101 -6.37 -9.71 -0.51
C CYS A 101 -6.88 -11.01 0.10
N ASN A 102 -7.80 -11.67 -0.60
CA ASN A 102 -8.39 -12.94 -0.17
C ASN A 102 -8.01 -14.00 -1.19
N LEU A 103 -7.39 -15.08 -0.72
CA LEU A 103 -7.03 -16.25 -1.51
C LEU A 103 -8.10 -17.33 -1.35
N ASP A 104 -8.52 -17.94 -2.45
CA ASP A 104 -9.48 -19.06 -2.45
C ASP A 104 -8.87 -20.35 -1.87
#